data_AF-A0A662ZIC3-F1
#
_entry.id   AF-A0A662ZIC3-F1
#
_cell.length_a   1.000
_cell.length_b   1.000
_cell.length_c   1.000
_cell.angle_alpha   90.00
_cell.angle_beta   90.00
_cell.angle_gamma   90.00
#
_symmetry.space_group_name_H-M   'P 1'
#
loop_
_entity.id
_entity.type
_entity.pdbx_description
1 polymer ?
#
loop_
_entity_poly.entity_id
_entity_poly.type
_entity_poly.pdbx_seq_one_letter_code
_entity_poly.pdbx_strand_id
1 'polypeptide(L)'
;MVSCGEFEIVPFTYEGGIDAFMKNEVLSYAPDAYVDEKKTVIGYEISFTKYFYKPVELREMSDILESLKALEKEADGVLAEIMEGL
;
A
#
# COMPACT_ATOMS: atom_id res chain seq x y z
N MET A 1 18.34 25.59 8.84
CA MET A 1 19.01 24.57 7.99
C MET A 1 20.17 23.99 8.79
N VAL A 2 19.83 23.11 9.74
CA VAL A 2 20.63 21.95 10.17
C VAL A 2 19.73 20.76 9.83
N SER A 3 20.35 19.75 9.27
CA SER A 3 19.74 18.72 8.43
C SER A 3 19.03 17.65 9.25
N CYS A 4 17.71 17.67 9.29
CA CYS A 4 16.90 16.44 9.24
C CYS A 4 15.48 16.81 8.80
N GLY A 5 15.11 16.42 7.58
CA GLY A 5 13.78 16.65 7.01
C GLY A 5 12.78 15.56 7.39
N GLU A 6 12.87 15.05 8.62
CA GLU A 6 12.09 13.91 9.09
C GLU A 6 10.82 14.39 9.81
N PHE A 7 9.69 13.79 9.46
CA PHE A 7 8.40 14.01 10.10
C PHE A 7 8.07 12.77 10.92
N GLU A 8 7.76 12.95 12.20
CA GLU A 8 7.39 11.85 13.10
C GLU A 8 5.87 11.81 13.31
N ILE A 9 5.31 10.61 13.37
CA ILE A 9 3.88 10.41 13.60
C ILE A 9 3.65 10.19 15.09
N VAL A 10 3.03 11.17 15.76
CA VAL A 10 2.67 11.05 17.17
C VAL A 10 1.29 10.38 17.30
N PRO A 11 1.18 9.21 17.96
CA PRO A 11 -0.11 8.57 18.19
C PRO A 11 -1.01 9.42 19.10
N PHE A 12 -2.31 9.57 18.75
CA PHE A 12 -3.28 10.28 19.60
C PHE A 12 -3.46 9.66 20.99
N THR A 13 -3.13 8.38 21.14
CA THR A 13 -3.22 7.65 22.41
C THR A 13 -1.99 7.82 23.29
N TYR A 14 -0.97 8.58 22.85
CA TYR A 14 0.24 8.80 23.64
C TYR A 14 -0.06 9.73 24.82
N GLU A 15 0.23 9.28 26.04
CA GLU A 15 -0.04 10.05 27.25
C GLU A 15 0.80 11.34 27.28
N GLY A 16 0.12 12.48 27.42
CA GLY A 16 0.77 13.79 27.36
C GLY A 16 1.04 14.32 25.95
N GLY A 17 0.56 13.63 24.91
CA GLY A 17 0.51 14.14 23.54
C GLY A 17 1.88 14.47 22.94
N ILE A 18 1.90 15.50 22.08
CA ILE A 18 3.09 15.90 21.31
C ILE A 18 4.23 16.34 22.23
N ASP A 19 3.94 17.11 23.28
CA ASP A 19 4.95 17.62 24.22
C ASP A 19 5.68 16.49 24.97
N ALA A 20 4.93 15.50 25.46
CA ALA A 20 5.51 14.36 26.15
C ALA A 20 6.31 13.47 25.19
N PHE A 21 5.80 13.25 23.97
CA PHE A 21 6.49 12.48 22.95
C PHE A 21 7.81 13.15 22.54
N MET A 22 7.80 14.46 22.30
CA MET A 22 9.01 15.23 21.98
C MET A 22 10.05 15.12 23.10
N LYS A 23 9.61 15.20 24.36
CA LYS A 23 10.54 15.14 25.50
C LYS A 23 11.16 13.76 25.70
N ASN A 24 10.38 12.70 25.57
CA ASN A 24 10.82 11.34 25.91
C ASN A 24 11.54 10.67 24.73
N GLU A 25 10.99 10.80 23.52
CA GLU A 25 11.41 10.04 22.35
C GLU A 25 12.27 10.86 21.38
N VAL A 26 12.11 12.18 21.30
CA VAL A 26 12.83 12.99 20.29
C VAL A 26 14.05 13.68 20.89
N LEU A 27 13.86 14.50 21.93
CA LEU A 27 14.92 15.28 22.57
C LEU A 27 16.02 14.41 23.22
N SER A 28 15.70 13.16 23.54
CA SER A 28 16.67 12.17 24.03
C SER A 28 17.75 11.82 22.99
N TYR A 29 17.42 11.87 21.70
CA TYR A 29 18.35 11.51 20.60
C TYR A 29 18.75 12.72 19.76
N ALA A 30 17.88 13.73 19.64
CA ALA A 30 18.10 14.96 18.89
C ALA A 30 17.76 16.18 19.76
N PRO A 31 18.74 16.71 20.53
CA PRO A 31 18.51 17.82 21.45
C PRO A 31 18.13 19.16 20.78
N ASP A 32 18.40 19.31 19.48
CA ASP A 32 18.11 20.49 18.67
C ASP A 32 16.76 20.40 17.92
N ALA A 33 16.00 19.31 18.12
CA ALA A 33 14.69 19.13 17.53
C ALA A 33 13.67 20.11 18.12
N TYR A 34 12.79 20.64 17.27
CA TYR A 34 11.71 21.54 17.66
C TYR A 34 10.43 21.22 16.87
N VAL A 35 9.27 21.50 17.46
CA VAL A 35 7.98 21.35 16.78
C VAL A 35 7.67 22.61 16.00
N ASP A 36 7.41 22.47 14.69
CA ASP A 36 6.87 23.55 13.86
C ASP A 36 5.34 23.39 13.78
N GLU A 37 4.61 24.19 14.57
CA GLU A 37 3.15 24.17 14.62
C GLU A 37 2.50 24.44 13.26
N LYS A 38 3.16 25.20 12.37
CA LYS A 38 2.61 25.51 11.03
C LYS A 38 2.65 24.32 10.08
N LYS A 39 3.53 23.35 10.35
CA LYS A 39 3.67 22.11 9.58
C LYS A 39 3.02 20.91 10.26
N THR A 40 2.48 21.10 11.46
CA THR A 40 1.81 20.04 12.19
C THR A 40 0.46 19.76 11.54
N VAL A 41 0.30 18.55 11.00
CA VAL A 41 -0.94 18.12 10.34
C VAL A 41 -1.58 17.00 11.15
N ILE A 42 -2.84 17.19 11.52
CA ILE A 42 -3.66 16.18 12.17
C ILE A 42 -4.21 15.25 11.08
N GLY A 43 -3.65 14.05 10.96
CA GLY A 43 -4.08 13.02 10.02
C GLY A 43 -4.75 11.85 10.74
N TYR A 44 -5.77 11.27 10.11
CA TYR A 44 -6.34 9.98 10.53
C TYR A 44 -5.91 8.90 9.55
N GLU A 45 -5.41 7.78 10.08
CA GLU A 45 -5.12 6.61 9.26
C GLU A 45 -6.36 5.71 9.19
N ILE A 46 -6.85 5.46 7.98
CA ILE A 46 -7.93 4.49 7.73
C ILE A 46 -7.32 3.33 6.96
N SER A 47 -7.33 2.14 7.57
CA SER A 47 -6.86 0.93 6.89
C SER A 47 -7.83 0.55 5.76
N PHE A 48 -7.43 0.80 4.52
CA PHE A 48 -8.26 0.50 3.34
C PHE A 48 -8.63 -0.99 3.25
N THR A 49 -7.70 -1.87 3.62
CA THR A 49 -7.90 -3.32 3.65
C THR A 49 -8.92 -3.77 4.68
N LYS A 50 -9.17 -3.00 5.75
CA LYS A 50 -10.18 -3.36 6.75
C LYS A 50 -11.59 -3.00 6.29
N TYR A 51 -11.74 -1.81 5.72
CA TYR A 51 -13.07 -1.24 5.44
C TYR A 51 -13.51 -1.40 4.00
N PHE A 52 -12.57 -1.54 3.06
CA PHE A 52 -12.84 -1.57 1.63
C PHE A 52 -12.41 -2.88 0.96
N TYR A 53 -11.97 -3.87 1.74
CA TYR A 53 -11.66 -5.18 1.17
C TYR A 53 -12.94 -5.87 0.72
N LYS A 54 -13.07 -6.04 -0.59
CA LYS A 54 -14.06 -6.91 -1.20
C LYS A 54 -13.41 -8.27 -1.39
N PRO A 55 -13.95 -9.34 -0.81
CA PRO A 55 -13.48 -10.69 -1.13
C PRO A 55 -13.64 -10.91 -2.64
N VAL A 56 -12.55 -11.35 -3.26
CA VAL A 56 -12.58 -11.74 -4.67
C VAL A 56 -13.24 -13.11 -4.74
N GLU A 57 -14.38 -13.20 -5.41
CA GLU A 57 -15.00 -14.49 -5.70
C GLU A 57 -14.07 -15.27 -6.62
N LEU A 58 -13.72 -16.49 -6.21
CA LEU A 58 -12.94 -17.40 -7.04
C LEU A 58 -13.79 -17.82 -8.23
N ARG A 59 -13.21 -17.78 -9.43
CA ARG A 59 -13.86 -18.32 -10.64
C ARG A 59 -14.13 -19.82 -10.44
N GLU A 60 -15.26 -20.28 -10.96
CA GLU A 60 -15.61 -21.71 -10.94
C GLU A 60 -14.58 -22.53 -11.74
N MET A 61 -14.35 -23.76 -11.30
CA MET A 61 -13.38 -24.65 -11.96
C MET A 61 -13.75 -24.93 -13.42
N SER A 62 -15.06 -25.03 -13.71
CA SER A 62 -15.58 -25.18 -15.07
C SER A 62 -15.13 -24.04 -15.98
N ASP A 63 -15.22 -22.80 -15.50
CA ASP A 63 -14.91 -21.61 -16.28
C ASP A 63 -13.41 -21.52 -16.60
N ILE A 64 -12.58 -21.98 -15.66
CA ILE A 64 -11.12 -22.08 -15.86
C ILE A 64 -10.83 -23.10 -16.97
N LEU A 65 -11.47 -24.27 -16.91
CA LEU A 65 -11.26 -25.33 -17.91
C LEU A 65 -11.76 -24.92 -19.30
N GLU A 66 -12.89 -24.21 -19.38
CA GLU A 66 -13.40 -23.67 -20.64
C GLU A 66 -12.48 -22.59 -21.21
N SER A 67 -12.00 -21.67 -20.36
CA SER A 67 -11.04 -20.65 -20.76
C SER A 67 -9.73 -21.25 -21.27
N LEU A 68 -9.23 -22.32 -20.63
CA LEU A 68 -8.01 -23.00 -21.07
C LEU A 68 -8.20 -23.66 -22.45
N LYS A 69 -9.30 -24.38 -22.65
CA LYS A 69 -9.63 -25.00 -23.95
C LYS A 69 -9.79 -23.97 -25.07
N ALA A 70 -10.37 -22.81 -24.76
CA ALA A 70 -10.51 -21.72 -25.72
C ALA A 70 -9.13 -21.19 -26.15
N LEU A 71 -8.22 -21.00 -25.19
CA LEU A 71 -6.85 -20.56 -25.46
C LEU A 71 -6.05 -21.60 -26.24
N GLU A 72 -6.21 -22.89 -25.96
CA GLU A 72 -5.58 -23.97 -26.74
C GLU A 72 -6.01 -23.92 -28.21
N LYS A 73 -7.32 -23.77 -28.46
CA LYS A 73 -7.86 -23.67 -29.83
C LYS A 73 -7.38 -22.43 -30.58
N GLU A 74 -7.25 -21.30 -29.89
CA GLU A 74 -6.72 -20.07 -30.47
C GLU A 74 -5.24 -20.24 -30.85
N ALA A 75 -4.44 -20.84 -29.96
CA ALA A 75 -3.04 -21.14 -30.23
C ALA A 75 -2.86 -22.12 -31.41
N ASP A 76 -3.66 -23.18 -31.46
CA ASP A 76 -3.66 -24.13 -32.58
C ASP A 76 -4.03 -23.45 -33.91
N GLY A 77 -5.00 -22.53 -33.88
CA GLY A 77 -5.38 -21.75 -35.06
C GLY A 77 -4.24 -20.87 -35.57
N VAL A 78 -3.55 -20.15 -34.68
CA VAL A 78 -2.39 -19.32 -35.03
C VAL A 78 -1.25 -20.17 -35.59
N LEU A 79 -0.99 -21.35 -35.01
CA LEU A 79 0.02 -22.27 -35.52
C LEU A 79 -0.32 -22.83 -36.90
N ALA A 80 -1.60 -23.12 -37.15
CA ALA A 80 -2.08 -23.58 -38.46
C ALA A 80 -1.92 -22.50 -39.54
N GLU A 81 -2.24 -21.23 -39.24
CA GLU A 81 -2.06 -20.12 -40.17
C GLU A 81 -0.58 -19.93 -40.57
N ILE A 82 0.35 -20.10 -39.63
CA ILE A 82 1.79 -20.01 -39.91
C ILE A 82 2.26 -21.19 -40.77
N MET A 83 1.70 -22.39 -40.56
CA MET A 83 2.03 -23.59 -41.35
C MET A 83 1.44 -23.58 -42.76
N GLU A 84 0.25 -23.03 -42.96
CA GLU A 84 -0.39 -22.93 -44.29
C GLU A 84 0.18 -21.79 -45.16
N GLY A 85 0.84 -20.81 -44.56
CA GLY A 85 1.51 -19.70 -45.25
C GLY A 85 2.93 -20.01 -45.78
N LEU A 86 3.38 -21.27 -45.69
CA LEU A 86 4.71 -21.75 -46.04
C LEU A 86 4.62 -22.80 -47.16
#